data_AF-A0ABD2EWE4-F1
#
_entry.id   AF-A0ABD2EWE4-F1
#
_cell.length_a   1.000
_cell.length_b   1.000
_cell.length_c   1.000
_cell.angle_alpha   90.00
_cell.angle_beta   90.00
_cell.angle_gamma   90.00
#
_symmetry.space_group_name_H-M   'P 1'
#
loop_
_entity.id
_entity.type
_entity.pdbx_description
1 polymer ?
#
loop_
_entity_poly.entity_id
_entity_poly.type
_entity_poly.pdbx_seq_one_letter_code
_entity_poly.pdbx_strand_id
1 'polypeptide(L)'
;VSRFGPPRKSCYDWIGPPDKYSNLRPVHFYIPENESPLERKLRELRQETQEWNQQFWANQNLTFSKEKEEFIHSRLKAKGLGLRTESGQKATLNAEEMAGFYKEFLSKNFQKHMYYN
;
A
#
# COMPACT_ATOMS: atom_id res chain seq x y z
N VAL A 1 -19.28 9.37 -9.51
CA VAL A 1 -18.20 9.24 -8.50
C VAL A 1 -17.67 10.64 -8.23
N SER A 2 -17.95 11.19 -7.04
CA SER A 2 -17.41 12.50 -6.66
C SER A 2 -15.89 12.40 -6.64
N ARG A 3 -15.21 13.07 -7.59
CA ARG A 3 -13.74 13.07 -7.64
C ARG A 3 -13.26 14.02 -6.56
N PHE A 4 -12.79 13.46 -5.44
CA PHE A 4 -11.94 14.20 -4.51
C PHE A 4 -10.72 14.69 -5.30
N GLY A 5 -10.57 16.00 -5.40
CA GLY A 5 -9.49 16.63 -6.13
C GLY A 5 -9.21 18.02 -5.57
N PRO A 6 -8.09 18.63 -5.95
CA PRO A 6 -7.71 19.94 -5.45
C PRO A 6 -8.78 20.99 -5.77
N PRO A 7 -9.04 21.95 -4.85
CA PRO A 7 -9.83 23.13 -5.16
C PRO A 7 -9.26 23.85 -6.40
N ARG A 8 -10.12 24.30 -7.32
CA ARG A 8 -9.70 24.93 -8.59
C ARG A 8 -8.80 26.16 -8.44
N LYS A 9 -8.76 26.78 -7.25
CA LYS A 9 -8.00 28.01 -6.95
C LYS A 9 -6.99 27.82 -5.80
N SER A 10 -6.57 26.59 -5.51
CA SER A 10 -5.56 26.33 -4.47
C SER A 10 -4.18 26.77 -4.95
N CYS A 11 -3.45 27.50 -4.10
CA CYS A 11 -2.03 27.80 -4.26
C CYS A 11 -1.10 26.89 -3.43
N TYR A 12 -1.63 25.77 -2.94
CA TYR A 12 -0.93 24.80 -2.11
C TYR A 12 -1.07 23.38 -2.66
N ASP A 13 -0.05 22.56 -2.37
CA ASP A 13 -0.08 21.12 -2.61
C ASP A 13 -1.33 20.51 -1.94
N TRP A 14 -2.00 19.62 -2.67
CA TRP A 14 -3.20 18.95 -2.17
C TRP A 14 -2.89 17.50 -1.81
N ILE A 15 -3.31 17.10 -0.60
CA ILE A 15 -3.15 15.75 -0.08
C ILE A 15 -4.50 15.04 -0.10
N GLY A 16 -4.59 13.93 -0.81
CA GLY A 16 -5.82 13.17 -0.95
C GLY A 16 -6.15 12.24 0.22
N PRO A 17 -7.30 11.56 0.14
CA PRO A 17 -7.59 10.43 1.01
C PRO A 17 -6.60 9.26 0.75
N PRO A 18 -6.45 8.32 1.68
CA PRO A 18 -5.62 7.12 1.46
C PRO A 18 -6.03 6.38 0.17
N ASP A 19 -5.05 6.03 -0.66
CA ASP A 19 -5.29 5.18 -1.83
C ASP A 19 -5.68 3.76 -1.40
N LYS A 20 -6.62 3.15 -2.13
CA LYS A 20 -7.18 1.84 -1.79
C LYS A 20 -6.21 0.66 -1.95
N TYR A 21 -5.13 0.83 -2.70
CA TYR A 21 -4.16 -0.23 -2.98
C TYR A 21 -2.86 -0.02 -2.22
N SER A 22 -2.29 1.17 -2.27
CA SER A 22 -1.02 1.48 -1.60
C SER A 22 -1.20 1.87 -0.13
N ASN A 23 -2.40 2.30 0.28
CA ASN A 23 -2.70 2.98 1.56
C ASN A 23 -2.01 4.34 1.75
N LEU A 24 -1.20 4.79 0.79
CA LEU A 24 -0.54 6.10 0.83
C LEU A 24 -1.50 7.20 0.35
N ARG A 25 -1.35 8.41 0.89
CA ARG A 25 -2.11 9.57 0.42
C ARG A 25 -1.48 10.12 -0.87
N PRO A 26 -2.22 10.27 -1.97
CA PRO A 26 -1.69 10.89 -3.18
C PRO A 26 -1.48 12.38 -2.94
N VAL A 27 -0.45 12.93 -3.59
CA VAL A 27 -0.13 14.37 -3.54
C VAL A 27 -0.28 14.93 -4.94
N HIS A 28 -1.11 15.96 -5.07
CA HIS A 28 -1.19 16.77 -6.28
C HIS A 28 -0.41 18.05 -6.03
N PHE A 29 0.78 18.15 -6.63
CA PHE A 29 1.65 19.31 -6.47
C PHE A 29 1.03 20.54 -7.14
N TYR A 30 1.05 21.67 -6.44
CA TYR A 30 0.65 22.94 -7.01
C TYR A 30 1.63 23.36 -8.12
N ILE A 31 1.09 23.97 -9.18
CA ILE A 31 1.87 24.52 -10.30
C ILE A 31 1.68 26.05 -10.28
N PRO A 32 2.69 26.83 -9.86
CA PRO A 32 2.65 28.28 -9.92
C PRO A 32 2.54 28.81 -11.36
N GLU A 33 1.86 29.95 -11.55
CA GLU A 33 1.74 30.59 -12.88
C GLU A 33 3.11 30.99 -13.46
N ASN A 34 4.05 31.41 -12.60
CA ASN A 34 5.39 31.86 -12.97
C ASN A 34 6.47 30.84 -12.58
N GLU A 35 6.17 29.54 -12.67
CA GLU A 35 7.11 28.47 -12.32
C GLU A 35 8.39 28.56 -13.18
N SER A 36 9.54 28.72 -12.52
CA SER A 36 10.83 28.71 -13.19
C SER A 36 11.19 27.30 -13.70
N PRO A 37 12.09 27.17 -14.69
CA PRO A 37 12.51 25.86 -15.18
C PRO A 37 13.08 24.93 -14.10
N LEU A 38 13.73 25.49 -13.08
CA LEU A 38 14.30 24.70 -11.98
C LEU A 38 13.21 24.21 -11.00
N GLU A 39 12.25 25.06 -10.67
CA GLU A 39 11.09 24.69 -9.84
C GLU A 39 10.26 23.60 -10.52
N ARG A 40 10.02 23.75 -11.83
CA ARG A 40 9.37 22.72 -12.64
C ARG A 40 10.08 21.38 -12.56
N LYS A 41 11.40 21.38 -12.77
CA LYS A 41 12.23 20.16 -12.70
C LYS A 41 12.13 19.51 -11.31
N LEU A 42 12.19 20.31 -10.24
CA LEU A 42 12.02 19.82 -8.88
C LEU A 42 10.63 19.20 -8.67
N ARG A 43 9.56 19.85 -9.13
CA ARG A 43 8.19 19.35 -9.02
C ARG A 43 8.01 18.04 -9.77
N GLU A 44 8.53 17.94 -11.00
CA GLU A 44 8.47 16.73 -11.82
C GLU A 44 9.22 15.56 -11.16
N LEU A 45 10.42 15.80 -10.61
CA LEU A 45 11.17 14.78 -9.85
C LEU A 45 10.41 14.31 -8.59
N ARG A 46 9.78 15.24 -7.87
CA ARG A 46 8.93 14.90 -6.71
C ARG A 46 7.73 14.07 -7.14
N GLN A 47 7.10 14.41 -8.26
CA GLN A 47 5.97 13.68 -8.81
C GLN A 47 6.35 12.25 -9.22
N GLU A 48 7.43 12.09 -9.98
CA GLU A 48 7.97 10.79 -10.38
C GLU A 48 8.29 9.92 -9.16
N THR A 49 8.94 10.49 -8.15
CA THR A 49 9.25 9.80 -6.89
C THR A 49 7.99 9.34 -6.16
N GLN A 50 6.95 10.18 -6.10
CA GLN A 50 5.67 9.82 -5.47
C GLN A 50 4.93 8.73 -6.25
N GLU A 51 4.92 8.81 -7.58
CA GLU A 51 4.29 7.79 -8.43
C GLU A 51 4.99 6.43 -8.26
N TRP A 52 6.32 6.41 -8.25
CA TRP A 52 7.10 5.21 -7.96
C TRP A 52 6.78 4.65 -6.56
N ASN A 53 6.74 5.51 -5.55
CA ASN A 53 6.42 5.12 -4.17
C ASN A 53 5.02 4.49 -4.06
N GLN A 54 4.04 5.10 -4.71
CA GLN A 54 2.66 4.58 -4.79
C GLN A 54 2.62 3.20 -5.42
N GLN A 55 3.29 3.01 -6.57
CA GLN A 55 3.35 1.73 -7.26
C GLN A 55 4.06 0.66 -6.43
N PHE A 56 5.17 1.00 -5.78
CA PHE A 56 5.90 0.08 -4.91
C PHE A 56 5.00 -0.48 -3.81
N TRP A 57 4.28 0.38 -3.09
CA TRP A 57 3.39 -0.02 -1.99
C TRP A 57 2.13 -0.72 -2.47
N ALA A 58 1.53 -0.31 -3.58
CA ALA A 58 0.41 -1.03 -4.18
C ALA A 58 0.81 -2.50 -4.49
N ASN A 59 1.99 -2.69 -5.06
CA ASN A 59 2.53 -4.02 -5.35
C ASN A 59 2.89 -4.79 -4.06
N GLN A 60 3.49 -4.14 -3.05
CA GLN A 60 3.76 -4.78 -1.75
C GLN A 60 2.48 -5.28 -1.11
N ASN A 61 1.48 -4.41 -1.00
CA ASN A 61 0.23 -4.71 -0.31
C ASN A 61 -0.54 -5.84 -1.01
N LEU A 62 -0.49 -5.86 -2.35
CA LEU A 62 -1.06 -6.95 -3.14
C LEU A 62 -0.37 -8.28 -2.85
N THR A 63 0.96 -8.33 -2.90
CA THR A 63 1.73 -9.55 -2.60
C THR A 63 1.51 -10.00 -1.16
N PHE A 64 1.58 -9.07 -0.19
CA PHE A 64 1.34 -9.35 1.21
C PHE A 64 -0.05 -9.95 1.44
N SER A 65 -1.09 -9.37 0.85
CA SER A 65 -2.46 -9.86 1.01
C SER A 65 -2.62 -11.28 0.45
N LYS A 66 -2.04 -11.56 -0.72
CA LYS A 66 -2.06 -12.90 -1.32
C LYS A 66 -1.33 -13.93 -0.45
N GLU A 67 -0.08 -13.67 -0.09
CA GLU A 67 0.73 -14.61 0.71
C GLU A 67 0.09 -14.84 2.09
N LYS A 68 -0.50 -13.79 2.68
CA LYS A 68 -1.24 -13.90 3.95
C LYS A 68 -2.45 -14.82 3.83
N GLU A 69 -3.24 -14.68 2.76
CA GLU A 69 -4.42 -15.52 2.54
C GLU A 69 -4.03 -16.98 2.29
N GLU A 70 -2.98 -17.22 1.52
CA GLU A 70 -2.42 -18.56 1.28
C GLU A 70 -1.92 -19.21 2.58
N PHE A 71 -1.23 -18.45 3.43
CA PHE A 71 -0.76 -18.92 4.73
C PHE A 71 -1.93 -19.29 5.66
N ILE A 72 -2.96 -18.43 5.73
CA ILE A 72 -4.15 -18.72 6.53
C ILE A 72 -4.84 -19.98 6.03
N HIS A 73 -5.03 -20.11 4.71
CA HIS A 73 -5.69 -21.27 4.12
C HIS A 73 -4.91 -22.56 4.37
N SER A 74 -3.59 -22.56 4.21
CA SER A 74 -2.76 -23.74 4.42
C SER A 74 -2.79 -24.20 5.89
N ARG A 75 -2.71 -23.26 6.84
CA ARG A 75 -2.77 -23.57 8.27
C ARG A 75 -4.13 -24.07 8.72
N LEU A 76 -5.22 -23.47 8.24
CA LEU A 76 -6.57 -23.96 8.53
C LEU A 76 -6.78 -25.37 7.96
N LYS A 77 -6.37 -25.61 6.71
CA LYS A 77 -6.44 -26.92 6.08
C LYS A 77 -5.65 -27.98 6.85
N ALA A 78 -4.44 -27.65 7.31
CA ALA A 78 -3.61 -28.55 8.12
C ALA A 78 -4.26 -28.91 9.47
N LYS A 79 -5.11 -28.03 10.02
CA LYS A 79 -5.90 -28.31 11.23
C LYS A 79 -7.22 -29.05 10.94
N GLY A 80 -7.52 -29.36 9.68
CA GLY A 80 -8.81 -29.93 9.27
C GLY A 80 -9.98 -28.94 9.39
N LEU A 81 -9.70 -27.64 9.50
CA LEU A 81 -10.71 -26.59 9.60
C LEU A 81 -11.05 -26.04 8.20
N GLY A 82 -12.33 -25.74 8.00
CA GLY A 82 -12.81 -25.06 6.80
C GLY A 82 -12.42 -23.57 6.77
N LEU A 83 -12.53 -22.95 5.59
CA LEU A 83 -12.32 -21.51 5.40
C LEU A 83 -13.33 -20.63 6.12
N ARG A 84 -14.47 -21.22 6.53
CA ARG A 84 -15.50 -20.56 7.30
C ARG A 84 -15.77 -21.38 8.55
N THR A 85 -16.02 -20.65 9.63
CA THR A 85 -16.54 -21.20 10.88
C THR A 85 -17.99 -21.66 10.69
N GLU A 86 -18.52 -22.42 11.66
CA GLU A 86 -19.91 -22.87 11.67
C GLU A 86 -20.91 -21.70 11.63
N SER A 87 -20.53 -20.52 12.14
CA SER A 87 -21.31 -19.28 12.07
C SER A 87 -21.18 -18.53 10.73
N GLY A 88 -20.42 -19.07 9.77
CA GLY A 88 -20.21 -18.49 8.44
C GLY A 88 -19.15 -17.39 8.37
N GLN A 89 -18.50 -17.04 9.49
CA GLN A 89 -17.41 -16.07 9.54
C GLN A 89 -16.12 -16.65 8.95
N LYS A 90 -15.29 -15.81 8.28
CA LYS A 90 -13.99 -16.24 7.74
C LYS A 90 -13.13 -16.74 8.90
N ALA A 91 -12.68 -17.98 8.85
CA ALA A 91 -11.83 -18.54 9.89
C ALA A 91 -10.49 -17.80 9.89
N THR A 92 -10.00 -17.43 11.08
CA THR A 92 -8.76 -16.67 11.27
C THR A 92 -7.83 -17.42 12.20
N LEU A 93 -6.52 -17.30 11.96
CA LEU A 93 -5.50 -17.78 12.88
C LEU A 93 -5.35 -16.84 14.07
N ASN A 94 -4.86 -17.36 15.19
CA ASN A 94 -4.55 -16.51 16.35
C ASN A 94 -3.25 -15.70 16.11
N ALA A 95 -2.94 -14.78 17.02
CA ALA A 95 -1.78 -13.89 16.89
C ALA A 95 -0.43 -14.65 16.86
N GLU A 96 -0.28 -15.70 17.64
CA GLU A 96 0.95 -16.50 17.71
C GLU A 96 1.22 -17.24 16.39
N GLU A 97 0.17 -17.80 15.79
CA GLU A 97 0.26 -18.46 14.50
C GLU A 97 0.55 -17.47 13.37
N MET A 98 -0.09 -16.31 13.42
CA MET A 98 0.17 -15.23 12.48
C MET A 98 1.59 -14.66 12.61
N ALA A 99 2.19 -14.69 13.81
CA ALA A 99 3.56 -14.24 14.02
C ALA A 99 4.57 -15.04 13.17
N GLY A 100 4.31 -16.34 12.97
CA GLY A 100 5.10 -17.18 12.06
C GLY A 100 5.12 -16.64 10.63
N PHE A 101 3.95 -16.28 10.10
CA PHE A 101 3.83 -15.64 8.78
C PHE A 101 4.59 -14.32 8.71
N TYR A 102 4.40 -13.44 9.70
CA TYR A 102 5.07 -12.13 9.69
C TYR A 102 6.59 -12.27 9.68
N LYS A 103 7.14 -13.19 10.49
CA LYS A 103 8.57 -13.47 10.52
C LYS A 103 9.07 -13.94 9.15
N GLU A 104 8.43 -14.96 8.58
CA GLU A 104 8.83 -15.54 7.28
C GLU A 104 8.74 -14.51 6.15
N PHE A 105 7.63 -13.77 6.09
CA PHE A 105 7.41 -12.73 5.09
C PHE A 105 8.50 -11.65 5.16
N LEU A 106 8.83 -11.15 6.37
CA LEU A 106 9.86 -10.13 6.56
C LEU A 106 11.25 -10.65 6.21
N SER A 107 11.59 -11.88 6.59
CA SER A 107 12.88 -12.50 6.24
C SER A 107 13.03 -12.68 4.73
N LYS A 108 11.99 -13.20 4.06
CA LYS A 108 11.97 -13.40 2.60
C LYS A 108 12.08 -12.09 1.82
N ASN A 109 11.45 -11.03 2.31
CA ASN A 109 11.41 -9.72 1.64
C ASN A 109 12.45 -8.72 2.16
N PHE A 110 13.39 -9.16 3.02
CA PHE A 110 14.36 -8.28 3.68
C PHE A 110 15.11 -7.38 2.70
N GLN A 111 15.73 -7.96 1.66
CA GLN A 111 16.53 -7.22 0.69
C GLN A 111 15.69 -6.21 -0.10
N LYS A 112 14.45 -6.57 -0.43
CA LYS A 112 13.50 -5.71 -1.13
C LYS A 112 13.10 -4.51 -0.28
N HIS A 113 12.85 -4.72 1.01
CA HIS A 113 12.57 -3.63 1.96
C HIS A 113 13.81 -2.77 2.22
N MET A 114 15.00 -3.36 2.22
CA MET A 114 16.26 -2.62 2.29
C MET A 114 16.48 -1.70 1.10
N TYR A 115 16.21 -2.13 -0.14
CA TYR A 115 16.37 -1.28 -1.33
C TYR A 115 15.35 -0.15 -1.44
N TYR A 116 14.22 -0.26 -0.74
CA TYR A 116 13.20 0.78 -0.74
C TYR A 116 13.56 1.95 0.20
N ASN A 117 14.30 1.67 1.28
CA ASN A 117 14.73 2.68 2.27
C ASN A 117 16.09 3.26 1.91
#